data_AF-A0A957UWK6-F1
#
_entry.id   AF-A0A957UWK6-F1
#
_cell.length_a   1.000
_cell.length_b   1.000
_cell.length_c   1.000
_cell.angle_alpha   90.00
_cell.angle_beta   90.00
_cell.angle_gamma   90.00
#
_symmetry.space_group_name_H-M   'P 1'
#
loop_
_entity.id
_entity.type
_entity.pdbx_description
1 polymer ?
#
loop_
_entity_poly.entity_id
_entity_poly.type
_entity_poly.pdbx_seq_one_letter_code
_entity_poly.pdbx_strand_id
1 'polypeptide(L)'
;MTGSKVIGRTILHIMLIGVSLLFLIPLWWLFISSLKPIDQILTIPPIWWPQPPQWSNYVDALTSPAFPFGQLMFNTLFYCVLA
;
A
#
# COMPACT_ATOMS: atom_id res chain seq x y z
N MET A 1 -15.42 3.30 -41.54
CA MET A 1 -14.00 3.41 -41.12
C MET A 1 -13.82 3.63 -39.60
N THR A 2 -14.81 3.31 -38.76
CA THR A 2 -14.82 3.63 -37.32
C THR A 2 -14.49 2.43 -36.41
N GLY A 3 -14.79 1.20 -36.85
CA GLY A 3 -14.63 -0.03 -36.04
C GLY A 3 -13.18 -0.36 -35.67
N SER A 4 -12.23 -0.19 -36.59
CA SER A 4 -10.79 -0.45 -36.32
C SER A 4 -10.23 0.47 -35.24
N LYS A 5 -10.67 1.74 -35.20
CA LYS A 5 -10.25 2.70 -34.16
C LYS A 5 -10.80 2.34 -32.77
N VAL A 6 -12.01 1.77 -32.69
CA VAL A 6 -12.62 1.37 -31.42
C VAL A 6 -11.90 0.15 -30.84
N ILE A 7 -11.63 -0.87 -31.66
CA ILE A 7 -10.92 -2.09 -31.21
C ILE A 7 -9.53 -1.75 -30.69
N GLY A 8 -8.77 -0.91 -31.40
CA GLY A 8 -7.45 -0.48 -30.97
C GLY A 8 -7.49 0.25 -29.62
N ARG A 9 -8.47 1.12 -29.40
CA ARG A 9 -8.64 1.81 -28.10
C ARG A 9 -9.00 0.84 -26.99
N THR A 10 -9.88 -0.13 -27.22
CA THR A 10 -10.24 -1.14 -26.21
C THR A 10 -9.03 -1.96 -25.77
N ILE A 11 -8.22 -2.43 -26.71
CA ILE A 11 -6.99 -3.18 -26.42
C ILE A 11 -6.02 -2.33 -25.60
N LEU A 12 -5.83 -1.07 -25.99
CA LEU A 12 -4.99 -0.13 -25.23
C LEU A 12 -5.49 0.06 -23.79
N HIS A 13 -6.80 0.21 -23.56
CA HIS A 13 -7.33 0.36 -22.20
C HIS A 13 -7.11 -0.90 -21.37
N ILE A 14 -7.32 -2.09 -21.94
CA ILE A 14 -7.07 -3.36 -21.24
C ILE A 14 -5.60 -3.46 -20.84
N MET A 15 -4.66 -3.12 -21.74
CA MET A 15 -3.24 -3.08 -21.42
C MET A 15 -2.92 -2.06 -20.31
N LEU A 16 -3.45 -0.84 -20.40
CA LEU A 16 -3.23 0.20 -19.39
C LEU A 16 -3.79 -0.20 -18.02
N ILE A 17 -4.95 -0.86 -17.98
CA ILE A 17 -5.52 -1.40 -16.74
C ILE A 17 -4.60 -2.48 -16.18
N GLY A 18 -4.15 -3.41 -17.01
CA GLY A 18 -3.22 -4.47 -16.60
C GLY A 18 -1.93 -3.91 -16.00
N VAL A 19 -1.32 -2.93 -16.68
CA VAL A 19 -0.13 -2.23 -16.18
C VAL A 19 -0.43 -1.52 -14.86
N SER A 20 -1.55 -0.82 -14.77
CA SER A 20 -1.96 -0.13 -13.53
C SER A 20 -2.09 -1.09 -12.35
N LEU A 21 -2.69 -2.27 -12.56
CA LEU A 21 -2.80 -3.30 -11.52
C LEU A 21 -1.44 -3.81 -11.05
N LEU A 22 -0.46 -3.95 -11.96
CA LEU A 22 0.91 -4.31 -11.59
C LEU A 22 1.55 -3.25 -10.69
N PHE A 23 1.32 -1.96 -10.97
CA PHE A 23 1.79 -0.87 -10.12
C PHE A 23 1.09 -0.80 -8.75
N LEU A 24 -0.10 -1.40 -8.60
CA LEU A 24 -0.80 -1.49 -7.32
C LEU A 24 -0.30 -2.63 -6.42
N ILE A 25 0.42 -3.63 -6.95
CA ILE A 25 0.97 -4.75 -6.17
C ILE A 25 1.82 -4.28 -4.98
N PRO A 26 2.80 -3.36 -5.11
CA PRO A 26 3.57 -2.91 -3.95
C PRO A 26 2.71 -2.19 -2.89
N LEU A 27 1.68 -1.43 -3.30
CA LEU A 27 0.76 -0.79 -2.37
C LEU A 27 -0.11 -1.81 -1.64
N TRP A 28 -0.59 -2.81 -2.37
CA TRP A 28 -1.30 -3.96 -1.80
C TRP A 28 -0.43 -4.68 -0.77
N TRP A 29 0.82 -4.96 -1.11
CA TRP A 29 1.77 -5.62 -0.22
C TRP A 29 2.03 -4.81 1.05
N LEU A 30 2.21 -3.49 0.93
CA LEU A 30 2.42 -2.59 2.06
C LEU A 30 1.20 -2.56 2.99
N PHE A 31 0.00 -2.48 2.43
CA PHE A 31 -1.22 -2.47 3.23
C PHE A 31 -1.41 -3.80 3.98
N ILE A 32 -1.28 -4.92 3.27
CA ILE A 32 -1.45 -6.25 3.88
C ILE A 32 -0.35 -6.55 4.90
N SER A 33 0.91 -6.19 4.64
CA SER A 33 2.00 -6.41 5.59
C SER A 33 1.83 -5.63 6.89
N SER A 34 1.23 -4.44 6.85
CA SER A 34 0.92 -3.67 8.07
C SER A 34 -0.01 -4.40 9.04
N LEU A 35 -0.86 -5.29 8.51
CA LEU A 35 -1.83 -6.09 9.28
C LEU A 35 -1.31 -7.49 9.64
N LYS A 36 -0.08 -7.85 9.24
CA LYS A 36 0.47 -9.18 9.53
C LYS A 36 1.07 -9.25 10.93
N PRO A 37 0.95 -10.41 11.59
CA PRO A 37 1.83 -10.79 12.70
C PRO A 37 3.31 -10.79 12.27
N ILE A 38 4.23 -10.54 13.21
CA ILE A 38 5.67 -10.47 12.92
C ILE A 38 6.25 -11.76 12.36
N ASP A 39 5.77 -12.91 12.84
CA ASP A 39 6.16 -14.23 12.35
C ASP A 39 5.80 -14.42 10.87
N GLN A 40 4.64 -13.92 10.43
CA GLN A 40 4.19 -14.02 9.03
C GLN A 40 4.94 -13.10 8.07
N ILE A 41 5.56 -12.04 8.57
CA ILE A 41 6.41 -11.16 7.76
C ILE A 41 7.71 -11.88 7.40
N LEU A 42 8.21 -12.74 8.28
CA LEU A 42 9.49 -13.43 8.14
C LEU A 42 9.39 -14.82 7.49
N THR A 43 8.18 -15.33 7.24
CA THR A 43 7.97 -16.63 6.59
C THR A 43 8.30 -16.64 5.10
N ILE A 44 8.88 -17.76 4.63
CA ILE A 44 9.09 -18.07 3.21
C ILE A 44 8.37 -19.41 2.92
N PRO A 45 7.49 -19.49 1.91
CA PRO A 45 7.09 -18.44 0.97
C PRO A 45 6.27 -17.31 1.64
N PRO A 46 6.25 -16.09 1.08
CA PRO A 46 5.52 -14.97 1.67
C PRO A 46 4.01 -15.24 1.69
N ILE A 47 3.37 -14.95 2.83
CA ILE A 47 1.93 -15.10 2.99
C ILE A 47 1.23 -13.88 2.35
N TRP A 48 0.28 -14.10 1.45
CA TRP A 48 -0.38 -13.01 0.69
C TRP A 48 -1.57 -12.36 1.41
N TRP A 49 -2.11 -13.01 2.45
CA TRP A 49 -3.23 -12.52 3.24
C TRP A 49 -2.94 -12.66 4.74
N PRO A 50 -3.21 -11.65 5.58
CA PRO A 50 -2.89 -11.74 7.01
C PRO A 50 -3.85 -12.70 7.72
N GLN A 51 -3.32 -13.57 8.59
CA GLN A 51 -4.10 -14.65 9.22
C GLN A 51 -3.70 -14.87 10.69
N PRO A 52 -4.29 -14.20 11.69
CA PRO A 52 -5.37 -13.23 11.60
C PRO A 52 -4.86 -11.81 11.28
N PRO A 53 -5.73 -10.92 10.75
CA PRO A 53 -5.42 -9.50 10.66
C PRO A 53 -5.21 -8.85 12.04
N GLN A 54 -4.07 -8.19 12.24
CA GLN A 54 -3.71 -7.50 13.48
C GLN A 54 -3.88 -5.98 13.36
N TRP A 55 -5.10 -5.50 13.63
CA TRP A 55 -5.39 -4.06 13.69
C TRP A 55 -4.69 -3.35 14.85
N SER A 56 -4.34 -4.09 15.91
CA SER A 56 -3.55 -3.58 17.04
C SER A 56 -2.23 -2.96 16.61
N ASN A 57 -1.61 -3.45 15.52
CA ASN A 57 -0.38 -2.89 14.96
C ASN A 57 -0.48 -1.38 14.71
N TYR A 58 -1.65 -0.88 14.29
CA TYR A 58 -1.88 0.55 14.09
C TYR A 58 -1.95 1.31 15.41
N VAL A 59 -2.67 0.76 16.40
CA VAL A 59 -2.75 1.37 17.74
C VAL A 59 -1.35 1.45 18.34
N ASP A 60 -0.63 0.32 18.35
CA ASP A 60 0.72 0.21 18.87
C ASP A 60 1.68 1.18 18.17
N ALA A 61 1.64 1.26 16.84
CA ALA A 61 2.50 2.17 16.08
C ALA A 61 2.20 3.66 16.34
N LEU A 62 0.94 4.02 16.55
CA LEU A 62 0.52 5.42 16.76
C LEU A 62 0.66 5.87 18.22
N THR A 63 0.61 4.95 19.18
CA THR A 63 0.66 5.27 20.62
C THR A 63 1.94 4.82 21.32
N SER A 64 2.88 4.15 20.62
CA SER A 64 4.12 3.67 21.22
C SER A 64 4.97 4.81 21.80
N PRO A 65 5.33 4.77 23.10
CA PRO A 65 6.24 5.75 23.69
C PRO A 65 7.63 5.75 23.06
N ALA A 66 8.06 4.61 22.49
CA ALA A 66 9.35 4.48 21.82
C ALA A 66 9.36 5.16 20.44
N PHE A 67 8.20 5.47 19.87
CA PHE A 67 8.06 6.11 18.58
C PHE A 67 6.98 7.19 18.64
N PRO A 68 7.33 8.46 18.95
CA PRO A 68 6.38 9.54 19.13
C PRO A 68 5.82 10.02 17.78
N PHE A 69 5.03 9.18 17.12
CA PHE A 69 4.54 9.38 15.75
C PHE A 69 3.85 10.73 15.56
N GLY A 70 2.98 11.13 16.50
CA GLY A 70 2.27 12.41 16.41
C GLY A 70 3.21 13.61 16.37
N GLN A 71 4.30 13.59 17.13
CA GLN A 71 5.31 14.65 17.12
C GLN A 71 6.09 14.67 15.81
N LEU A 72 6.48 13.49 15.31
CA LEU A 72 7.18 13.36 14.02
C LEU A 72 6.32 13.86 12.86
N MET A 73 5.03 13.51 12.86
CA MET A 73 4.05 13.97 11.88
C MET A 73 3.89 15.49 11.94
N PHE A 74 3.72 16.05 13.14
CA PHE A 74 3.60 17.51 13.33
C PHE A 74 4.84 18.26 12.84
N ASN A 75 6.04 17.81 13.21
CA ASN A 75 7.29 18.44 12.79
C ASN A 75 7.45 18.42 11.26
N THR A 76 7.09 17.30 10.63
CA THR A 76 7.14 17.17 9.16
C THR A 76 6.16 18.13 8.50
N LEU A 77 4.91 18.17 8.97
CA LEU A 77 3.90 19.10 8.44
C LEU A 77 4.33 20.57 8.62
N PHE A 78 4.89 20.90 9.78
CA PHE A 78 5.40 22.24 10.08
C PHE A 78 6.50 22.66 9.09
N TYR A 79 7.47 21.78 8.82
CA TYR A 79 8.50 22.05 7.83
C TYR A 79 7.94 22.17 6.41
N CYS A 80 7.02 21.29 6.00
CA CYS A 80 6.41 21.39 4.67
C CYS A 80 5.63 22.69 4.42
N VAL A 81 5.10 23.31 5.47
CA VAL A 81 4.33 24.57 5.36
C VAL A 81 5.24 25.81 5.39
N LEU A 82 6.36 25.74 6.10
CA LEU A 82 7.28 26.88 6.26
C LEU A 82 8.44 26.91 5.26
N ALA A 83 8.81 25.77 4.69
CA ALA A 83 9.82 25.67 3.62
C ALA A 83 9.24 26.11 2.27
#